data_AF-B5W3Y8-F1
#
_entry.id   AF-B5W3Y8-F1
#
_cell.length_a   1.000
_cell.length_b   1.000
_cell.length_c   1.000
_cell.angle_alpha   90.00
_cell.angle_beta   90.00
_cell.angle_gamma   90.00
#
_symmetry.space_group_name_H-M   'P 1'
#
loop_
_entity.id
_entity.type
_entity.pdbx_description
1 polymer ?
#
loop_
_entity_poly.entity_id
_entity_poly.type
_entity_poly.pdbx_seq_one_letter_code
_entity_poly.pdbx_strand_id
1 'polypeptide(L)' 'MTKPVILCVDDEPMILDTLRRLLRRTLGGKYRFECAGSGSEGIKLAQELIEAGEELAVVISDYMMPGLRGDEC' A
#
# COMPACT_ATOMS: atom_id res chain seq x y z
N MET A 1 2.93 19.44 -7.38
CA MET A 1 3.41 18.05 -7.40
C MET A 1 2.44 17.21 -6.60
N THR A 2 2.05 16.06 -7.13
CA THR A 2 1.25 15.05 -6.42
C THR A 2 2.10 14.48 -5.26
N LYS A 3 1.45 14.15 -4.14
CA LYS A 3 2.16 13.54 -3.01
C LYS A 3 2.55 12.11 -3.41
N PRO A 4 3.79 11.66 -3.13
CA PRO A 4 4.16 10.26 -3.33
C PRO A 4 3.26 9.34 -2.51
N VAL A 5 3.08 8.12 -3.01
CA VAL A 5 2.14 7.13 -2.48
C VAL A 5 2.89 6.10 -1.64
N ILE A 6 2.31 5.77 -0.48
CA ILE A 6 2.66 4.61 0.32
C ILE A 6 1.52 3.60 0.18
N LEU A 7 1.85 2.42 -0.32
CA LEU A 7 0.91 1.31 -0.48
C LEU A 7 1.07 0.32 0.68
N CYS A 8 -0.03 0.00 1.35
CA CYS A 8 -0.08 -1.06 2.37
C CYS A 8 -0.85 -2.26 1.84
N VAL A 9 -0.29 -3.46 1.96
CA VAL A 9 -0.88 -4.72 1.48
C VAL A 9 -0.96 -5.70 2.63
N ASP A 10 -2.16 -6.10 3.01
CA ASP A 10 -2.40 -6.97 4.17
C ASP A 10 -3.82 -7.56 4.05
N ASP A 11 -3.99 -8.85 4.29
CA ASP A 11 -5.30 -9.50 4.18
C ASP A 11 -6.20 -9.27 5.41
N GLU A 12 -5.68 -8.64 6.48
CA GLU A 12 -6.43 -8.24 7.65
C GLU A 12 -6.85 -6.75 7.59
N PRO A 13 -8.16 -6.44 7.40
CA PRO A 13 -8.63 -5.06 7.26
C PRO A 13 -8.34 -4.18 8.50
N MET A 14 -8.27 -4.80 9.69
CA MET A 14 -7.93 -4.11 10.94
C MET A 14 -6.49 -3.58 10.92
N ILE A 15 -5.55 -4.35 10.36
CA ILE A 15 -4.15 -3.96 10.25
C ILE A 15 -4.02 -2.80 9.26
N LEU A 16 -4.69 -2.88 8.10
CA LEU A 16 -4.72 -1.78 7.12
C LEU A 16 -5.27 -0.47 7.71
N ASP A 17 -6.40 -0.52 8.43
CA ASP A 17 -6.98 0.68 9.08
C ASP A 17 -6.03 1.26 10.13
N THR A 18 -5.38 0.40 10.91
CA THR A 18 -4.41 0.80 11.93
C THR A 18 -3.19 1.47 11.30
N LEU A 19 -2.56 0.84 10.30
CA LEU A 19 -1.42 1.39 9.56
C LEU A 19 -1.79 2.73 8.93
N ARG A 20 -2.93 2.81 8.25
CA ARG A 20 -3.42 4.04 7.63
C ARG A 20 -3.59 5.16 8.64
N ARG A 21 -4.17 4.91 9.82
CA ARG A 21 -4.34 5.93 10.87
C ARG A 21 -3.00 6.39 11.44
N LEU A 22 -2.12 5.44 11.77
CA LEU A 22 -0.80 5.74 12.35
C LEU A 22 0.07 6.55 11.38
N LEU A 23 0.13 6.13 10.13
CA LEU A 23 0.94 6.78 9.11
C LEU A 23 0.34 8.13 8.69
N ARG A 24 -0.99 8.25 8.55
CA ARG A 24 -1.62 9.55 8.26
C ARG A 24 -1.31 10.60 9.31
N ARG A 25 -1.27 10.22 10.59
CA ARG A 25 -0.97 11.14 11.70
C ARG A 25 0.40 11.79 11.58
N THR A 26 1.41 11.05 11.13
CA THR A 26 2.81 11.52 11.08
C THR A 26 3.25 11.96 9.67
N LEU A 27 2.70 11.34 8.64
CA LEU A 27 3.17 11.43 7.25
C LEU A 27 2.11 11.93 6.27
N GLY A 28 0.84 12.11 6.67
CA GLY A 28 -0.25 12.54 5.76
C GLY A 28 -0.09 13.94 5.13
N GLY A 29 0.76 14.78 5.73
CA GLY A 29 1.17 16.05 5.11
C GLY A 29 2.04 15.86 3.86
N LYS A 30 2.81 14.77 3.80
CA LYS A 30 3.84 14.52 2.79
C LYS A 30 3.49 13.40 1.80
N TYR A 31 2.73 12.40 2.24
CA TYR A 31 2.41 11.21 1.46
C TYR A 31 0.90 10.98 1.33
N ARG A 32 0.50 10.29 0.25
CA ARG A 32 -0.83 9.68 0.11
C ARG A 32 -0.74 8.20 0.51
N PHE A 33 -1.85 7.63 0.97
CA PHE A 33 -1.92 6.25 1.44
C PHE A 33 -2.99 5.48 0.67
N GLU A 34 -2.58 4.38 0.07
CA GLU A 34 -3.45 3.40 -0.56
C GLU A 34 -3.32 2.05 0.15
N CYS A 35 -4.36 1.22 0.06
CA CYS A 35 -4.41 -0.08 0.74
C CYS A 35 -4.97 -1.14 -0.20
N ALA A 36 -4.45 -2.37 -0.09
CA ALA A 36 -4.92 -3.55 -0.80
C ALA A 36 -5.04 -4.74 0.17
N GLY A 37 -6.05 -5.58 -0.04
CA GLY A 37 -6.37 -6.73 0.82
C GLY A 37 -5.70 -8.04 0.41
N SER A 38 -4.86 -8.02 -0.62
CA SER A 38 -4.12 -9.20 -1.10
C SER A 38 -2.93 -8.78 -1.94
N GLY A 39 -1.94 -9.66 -2.07
CA GLY A 39 -0.78 -9.45 -2.95
C GLY A 39 -1.16 -9.12 -4.39
N SER A 40 -2.10 -9.88 -4.97
CA SER A 40 -2.58 -9.66 -6.34
C SER A 40 -3.24 -8.29 -6.54
N GLU A 41 -4.03 -7.85 -5.57
CA GLU A 41 -4.64 -6.51 -5.58
C GLU A 41 -3.57 -5.43 -5.42
N GLY A 42 -2.58 -5.66 -4.55
CA GLY A 42 -1.44 -4.77 -4.33
C GLY A 42 -0.62 -4.53 -5.59
N ILE A 43 -0.25 -5.59 -6.31
CA ILE A 43 0.47 -5.51 -7.60
C ILE A 43 -0.34 -4.71 -8.62
N LYS A 44 -1.63 -5.04 -8.76
CA LYS A 44 -2.51 -4.36 -9.72
C LYS A 44 -2.59 -2.86 -9.41
N LEU A 45 -2.79 -2.51 -8.15
CA LEU A 45 -2.86 -1.11 -7.72
C LEU A 45 -1.52 -0.39 -7.91
N ALA A 46 -0.39 -1.04 -7.63
CA ALA A 46 0.93 -0.47 -7.90
C ALA A 46 1.12 -0.18 -9.40
N GLN A 47 0.70 -1.08 -10.28
CA GLN A 47 0.74 -0.86 -11.73
C GLN A 47 -0.12 0.33 -12.15
N GLU A 48 -1.37 0.40 -11.68
CA GLU A 48 -2.28 1.52 -11.97
C GLU A 48 -1.69 2.88 -11.53
N LEU A 49 -1.04 2.92 -10.37
CA LEU A 49 -0.38 4.13 -9.87
C LEU A 49 0.82 4.55 -10.73
N ILE A 50 1.66 3.58 -11.12
CA ILE A 50 2.82 3.82 -11.97
C ILE A 50 2.37 4.30 -13.36
N GLU A 51 1.35 3.66 -13.94
CA GLU A 51 0.77 4.05 -15.23
C GLU A 51 0.13 5.44 -15.19
N ALA A 52 -0.45 5.83 -14.05
CA ALA A 52 -0.95 7.17 -13.81
C ALA A 52 0.16 8.23 -13.61
N GLY A 53 1.44 7.83 -13.63
CA GLY A 53 2.58 8.70 -13.41
C GLY A 53 2.73 9.15 -11.96
N GLU A 54 2.14 8.42 -11.02
CA GLU A 54 2.29 8.68 -9.59
C GLU A 54 3.57 8.04 -9.04
N GLU A 55 4.23 8.72 -8.12
CA GLU A 55 5.44 8.21 -7.48
C GLU A 55 5.07 7.25 -6.34
N LEU A 56 5.33 5.95 -6.53
CA LEU A 56 5.22 4.95 -5.47
C LEU A 56 6.50 4.96 -4.62
N ALA A 57 6.45 5.57 -3.44
CA ALA A 57 7.63 5.75 -2.60
C ALA A 57 8.00 4.49 -1.80
N VAL A 58 7.00 3.81 -1.24
CA VAL A 58 7.17 2.64 -0.38
C VAL A 58 5.98 1.70 -0.52
N VAL A 59 6.26 0.39 -0.50
CA VAL A 59 5.27 -0.67 -0.32
C VAL A 59 5.53 -1.35 1.03
N ILE A 60 4.48 -1.50 1.83
CA ILE A 60 4.48 -2.27 3.08
C ILE A 60 3.57 -3.46 2.84
N SER A 61 4.10 -4.67 2.87
CA SER A 61 3.32 -5.89 2.64
C SER A 61 3.42 -6.82 3.84
N ASP A 62 2.31 -7.44 4.22
CA ASP A 62 2.36 -8.65 5.05
C ASP A 62 3.06 -9.76 4.26
N TYR A 63 3.77 -10.62 4.98
CA TYR A 63 4.49 -11.75 4.42
C TYR A 63 3.56 -12.94 4.15
N MET A 64 2.58 -13.16 5.02
CA MET A 64 1.78 -14.39 5.09
C MET A 64 0.35 -14.16 4.60
N MET A 65 0.21 -13.77 3.34
CA MET A 65 -1.10 -13.63 2.71
C MET A 65 -1.53 -14.93 1.99
N PRO A 66 -2.83 -15.29 2.01
CA PRO A 66 -3.37 -16.37 1.18
C PRO A 66 -3.18 -16.10 -0.32
N GLY A 67 -2.73 -17.10 -1.07
CA GLY A 67 -2.59 -17.04 -2.53
C GLY A 67 -1.24 -16.53 -3.00
N LEU A 68 -0.85 -15.30 -2.65
CA LEU A 68 0.44 -14.69 -3.02
C LEU A 68 1.12 -14.10 -1.79
N ARG A 69 2.32 -14.56 -1.47
CA ARG A 69 3.07 -14.10 -0.29
C ARG A 69 3.75 -12.76 -0.57
N GLY A 70 4.05 -12.02 0.48
CA GLY A 70 4.66 -10.68 0.35
C GLY A 70 6.03 -10.67 -0.33
N ASP A 71 6.80 -11.75 -0.26
CA ASP A 71 8.09 -11.89 -0.96
C ASP A 71 7.96 -12.27 -2.45
N GLU A 72 6.76 -12.67 -2.87
CA GLU A 72 6.43 -12.99 -4.26
C GLU A 72 5.69 -11.82 -4.95
N CYS A 73 5.39 -10.75 -4.22
CA CYS A 73 4.71 -9.55 -4.68
C CYS A 73 5.63 -8.53 -5.36
#